data_AF-A0A7V8NL42-F1
#
_entry.id   AF-A0A7V8NL42-F1
#
_cell.length_a   1.000
_cell.length_b   1.000
_cell.length_c   1.000
_cell.angle_alpha   90.00
_cell.angle_beta   90.00
_cell.angle_gamma   90.00
#
_symmetry.space_group_name_H-M   'P 1'
#
loop_
_entity.id
_entity.type
_entity.pdbx_description
1 polymer ?
#
loop_
_entity_poly.entity_id
_entity_poly.type
_entity_poly.pdbx_seq_one_letter_code
_entity_poly.pdbx_strand_id
1 'polypeptide(L)'
;MSVAKKAISIASAEVGYREGRNANGSYNNHQKYSPAVPSLEWSQNQAWCQTFQSWVALKAGSASYEPRTASCRVATDWFKARKRFSYYPAIGAQVFFGSGGGSHVGRVYKYDATYVWTIEGNTNDSGSAEGNGVYLKKRTRKDSYLHGYGLPAFPEGITTADPALKGKSGYHYKATASAPVSSGSGGSSSGGASGGSGVARYTVTIDGKKYGYGANGAHVTTVGKALVARGFGKHYKEGPGPNWTDADTKNYADYQKSLGYKGADADGVPGSSSLAKLLGKASGGSATVTVDLSDLVKAARSNPSAKGQPVTYSGVKVVEKALQAEGLLSGTYVDGHFGTTTVAAYAAYQRNLGYQGKDADGIPGSASLKKLGAKHGFKVRG
;
A
#
# COMPACT_ATOMS: atom_id res chain seq x y z
N MET A 1 27.96 11.63 -21.00
CA MET A 1 27.04 10.98 -20.03
C MET A 1 26.28 9.88 -20.76
N SER A 2 26.08 8.72 -20.15
CA SER A 2 25.28 7.63 -20.77
C SER A 2 23.82 8.07 -20.97
N VAL A 3 23.12 7.53 -21.98
CA VAL A 3 21.71 7.85 -22.27
C VAL A 3 20.82 7.52 -21.06
N ALA A 4 21.04 6.38 -20.41
CA ALA A 4 20.32 5.99 -19.20
C ALA A 4 20.48 7.02 -18.06
N LYS A 5 21.71 7.46 -17.79
CA LYS A 5 22.00 8.48 -16.75
C LYS A 5 21.39 9.83 -17.11
N LYS A 6 21.40 10.22 -18.38
CA LYS A 6 20.78 11.45 -18.85
C LYS A 6 19.26 11.42 -18.66
N ALA A 7 18.60 10.32 -19.01
CA ALA A 7 17.16 10.12 -18.77
C ALA A 7 16.80 10.19 -17.28
N ILE A 8 17.60 9.55 -16.41
CA ILE A 8 17.42 9.62 -14.95
C ILE A 8 17.62 11.03 -14.43
N SER A 9 18.65 11.75 -14.89
CA SER A 9 18.92 13.13 -14.49
C SER A 9 17.78 14.08 -14.89
N ILE A 10 17.28 13.96 -16.12
CA ILE A 10 16.13 14.74 -16.61
C ILE A 10 14.88 14.44 -15.79
N ALA A 11 14.56 13.17 -15.56
CA ALA A 11 13.41 12.81 -14.73
C ALA A 11 13.57 13.30 -13.29
N SER A 12 14.77 13.20 -12.72
CA SER A 12 15.05 13.62 -11.34
C SER A 12 14.88 15.13 -11.14
N ALA A 13 15.27 15.93 -12.13
CA ALA A 13 15.11 17.38 -12.10
C ALA A 13 13.64 17.82 -12.05
N GLU A 14 12.71 16.93 -12.40
CA GLU A 14 11.28 17.18 -12.35
C GLU A 14 10.66 16.81 -11.00
N VAL A 15 11.38 16.11 -10.11
CA VAL A 15 10.87 15.76 -8.77
C VAL A 15 10.44 17.03 -8.03
N GLY A 16 9.20 17.03 -7.54
CA GLY A 16 8.59 18.21 -6.91
C GLY A 16 7.71 19.03 -7.86
N TYR A 17 7.76 18.79 -9.18
CA TYR A 17 6.79 19.35 -10.12
C TYR A 17 5.36 19.03 -9.68
N ARG A 18 4.44 19.96 -9.91
CA ARG A 18 3.01 19.82 -9.67
C ARG A 18 2.25 20.17 -10.93
N GLU A 19 1.23 19.37 -11.22
CA GLU A 19 0.28 19.68 -12.30
C GLU A 19 -0.67 20.82 -11.90
N GLY A 20 -1.42 21.31 -12.88
CA GLY A 20 -2.43 22.34 -12.72
C GLY A 20 -3.57 21.92 -11.81
N ARG A 21 -4.36 22.91 -11.43
CA ARG A 21 -5.56 22.74 -10.60
C ARG A 21 -6.77 23.35 -11.28
N ASN A 22 -7.91 22.71 -11.07
CA ASN A 22 -9.22 23.30 -11.33
C ASN A 22 -9.49 24.45 -10.34
N ALA A 23 -10.48 25.29 -10.64
CA ALA A 23 -10.89 26.38 -9.73
C ALA A 23 -11.32 25.88 -8.34
N ASN A 24 -11.80 24.63 -8.25
CA ASN A 24 -12.16 23.97 -6.99
C ASN A 24 -10.96 23.39 -6.22
N GLY A 25 -9.72 23.62 -6.67
CA GLY A 25 -8.49 23.17 -6.02
C GLY A 25 -8.06 21.73 -6.35
N SER A 26 -8.89 20.94 -7.05
CA SER A 26 -8.52 19.59 -7.48
C SER A 26 -7.46 19.61 -8.59
N TYR A 27 -6.56 18.64 -8.56
CA TYR A 27 -5.61 18.43 -9.66
C TYR A 27 -6.34 18.00 -10.93
N ASN A 28 -5.92 18.54 -12.06
CA ASN A 28 -6.67 18.43 -13.32
C ASN A 28 -5.87 17.79 -14.45
N ASN A 29 -4.72 17.20 -14.14
CA ASN A 29 -3.77 16.62 -15.10
C ASN A 29 -3.28 17.62 -16.16
N HIS A 30 -3.47 18.93 -15.97
CA HIS A 30 -2.93 19.94 -16.86
C HIS A 30 -1.44 20.12 -16.58
N GLN A 31 -0.57 19.67 -17.49
CA GLN A 31 0.87 19.69 -17.27
C GLN A 31 1.69 20.07 -18.52
N LYS A 32 2.98 20.33 -18.32
CA LYS A 32 3.90 20.84 -19.37
C LYS A 32 4.43 19.79 -20.34
N TYR A 33 4.21 18.50 -20.09
CA TYR A 33 4.78 17.37 -20.83
C TYR A 33 3.98 17.00 -22.09
N SER A 34 2.64 16.88 -22.02
CA SER A 34 1.79 16.57 -23.19
C SER A 34 2.03 17.48 -24.39
N PRO A 35 2.02 18.83 -24.25
CA PRO A 35 2.29 19.73 -25.38
C PRO A 35 3.76 19.70 -25.86
N ALA A 36 4.67 19.12 -25.07
CA ALA A 36 6.09 19.06 -25.38
C ALA A 36 6.52 17.72 -26.00
N VAL A 37 5.60 16.77 -26.19
CA VAL A 37 5.85 15.51 -26.89
C VAL A 37 5.05 15.50 -28.20
N PRO A 38 5.72 15.57 -29.36
CA PRO A 38 5.05 15.54 -30.65
C PRO A 38 4.09 14.36 -30.75
N SER A 39 2.87 14.60 -31.22
CA SER A 39 1.74 13.65 -31.36
C SER A 39 1.04 13.20 -30.08
N LEU A 40 1.43 13.73 -28.90
CA LEU A 40 0.77 13.45 -27.62
C LEU A 40 0.09 14.69 -27.02
N GLU A 41 -0.06 15.78 -27.77
CA GLU A 41 -0.70 17.01 -27.33
C GLU A 41 -2.14 16.75 -26.84
N TRP A 42 -2.84 15.85 -27.53
CA TRP A 42 -4.20 15.40 -27.20
C TRP A 42 -4.33 14.78 -25.79
N SER A 43 -3.21 14.30 -25.20
CA SER A 43 -3.21 13.68 -23.88
C SER A 43 -3.23 14.70 -22.72
N GLN A 44 -3.30 16.00 -23.02
CA GLN A 44 -3.44 17.02 -21.99
C GLN A 44 -4.69 16.77 -21.14
N ASN A 45 -4.60 17.04 -19.84
CA ASN A 45 -5.67 16.76 -18.86
C ASN A 45 -6.01 15.26 -18.68
N GLN A 46 -5.25 14.35 -19.30
CA GLN A 46 -5.32 12.91 -19.05
C GLN A 46 -4.22 12.48 -18.07
N ALA A 47 -4.37 11.30 -17.49
CA ALA A 47 -3.32 10.70 -16.68
C ALA A 47 -1.99 10.65 -17.46
N TRP A 48 -0.94 11.27 -16.93
CA TRP A 48 0.25 11.63 -17.71
C TRP A 48 1.52 10.87 -17.31
N CYS A 49 1.41 9.78 -16.54
CA CYS A 49 2.58 9.01 -16.09
C CYS A 49 3.44 8.48 -17.25
N GLN A 50 2.83 7.94 -18.30
CA GLN A 50 3.54 7.47 -19.50
C GLN A 50 3.91 8.62 -20.45
N THR A 51 3.08 9.67 -20.54
CA THR A 51 3.45 10.88 -21.30
C THR A 51 4.73 11.52 -20.72
N PHE A 52 4.87 11.55 -19.40
CA PHE A 52 6.11 11.96 -18.73
C PHE A 52 7.30 11.08 -19.13
N GLN A 53 7.15 9.75 -19.17
CA GLN A 53 8.23 8.88 -19.63
C GLN A 53 8.60 9.11 -21.11
N SER A 54 7.61 9.36 -21.97
CA SER A 54 7.82 9.73 -23.38
C SER A 54 8.55 11.07 -23.52
N TRP A 55 8.22 12.04 -22.67
CA TRP A 55 8.89 13.34 -22.60
C TRP A 55 10.34 13.21 -22.13
N VAL A 56 10.58 12.43 -21.07
CA VAL A 56 11.93 12.11 -20.59
C VAL A 56 12.75 11.48 -21.72
N ALA A 57 12.18 10.51 -22.44
CA ALA A 57 12.87 9.84 -23.53
C ALA A 57 13.24 10.80 -24.68
N LEU A 58 12.33 11.73 -25.03
CA LEU A 58 12.60 12.76 -26.03
C LEU A 58 13.75 13.68 -25.59
N LYS A 59 13.71 14.22 -24.37
CA LYS A 59 14.74 15.12 -23.84
C LYS A 59 16.09 14.43 -23.63
N ALA A 60 16.08 13.14 -23.31
CA ALA A 60 17.29 12.34 -23.15
C ALA A 60 17.94 11.96 -24.49
N GLY A 61 17.20 12.06 -25.61
CA GLY A 61 17.63 11.52 -26.90
C GLY A 61 17.48 10.00 -26.97
N SER A 62 16.60 9.40 -26.16
CA SER A 62 16.32 7.95 -26.14
C SER A 62 15.02 7.55 -26.82
N ALA A 63 14.34 8.46 -27.51
CA ALA A 63 13.05 8.21 -28.14
C ALA A 63 13.05 7.08 -29.19
N SER A 64 14.20 6.72 -29.76
CA SER A 64 14.34 5.55 -30.65
C SER A 64 14.42 4.21 -29.89
N TYR A 65 14.74 4.25 -28.61
CA TYR A 65 14.94 3.06 -27.76
C TYR A 65 13.73 2.75 -26.89
N GLU A 66 12.69 3.59 -26.92
CA GLU A 66 11.54 3.55 -26.02
C GLU A 66 10.24 3.92 -26.76
N PRO A 67 9.07 3.45 -26.32
CA PRO A 67 7.80 3.81 -26.95
C PRO A 67 7.46 5.28 -26.68
N ARG A 68 7.10 6.03 -27.74
CA ARG A 68 6.43 7.33 -27.62
C ARG A 68 4.91 7.11 -27.58
N THR A 69 4.33 7.16 -26.39
CA THR A 69 2.89 6.95 -26.16
C THR A 69 2.44 7.60 -24.86
N ALA A 70 1.13 7.79 -24.70
CA ALA A 70 0.51 8.20 -23.44
C ALA A 70 -0.02 7.01 -22.61
N SER A 71 0.01 5.77 -23.15
CA SER A 71 -0.58 4.59 -22.51
C SER A 71 0.47 3.62 -21.96
N CYS A 72 0.40 3.32 -20.66
CA CYS A 72 1.24 2.31 -19.99
C CYS A 72 1.07 0.92 -20.64
N ARG A 73 -0.14 0.58 -21.07
CA ARG A 73 -0.42 -0.70 -21.74
C ARG A 73 0.27 -0.78 -23.10
N VAL A 74 0.14 0.26 -23.92
CA VAL A 74 0.81 0.33 -25.23
C VAL A 74 2.32 0.27 -25.07
N ALA A 75 2.87 0.94 -24.06
CA ALA A 75 4.30 0.89 -23.76
C ALA A 75 4.75 -0.52 -23.34
N THR A 76 4.00 -1.17 -22.45
CA THR A 76 4.26 -2.55 -22.02
C THR A 76 4.28 -3.50 -23.22
N ASP A 77 3.26 -3.43 -24.08
CA ASP A 77 3.13 -4.29 -25.26
C ASP A 77 4.25 -4.01 -26.29
N TRP A 78 4.68 -2.75 -26.44
CA TRP A 78 5.81 -2.38 -27.29
C TRP A 78 7.12 -3.05 -26.86
N PHE A 79 7.41 -3.08 -25.56
CA PHE A 79 8.60 -3.74 -25.01
C PHE A 79 8.51 -5.28 -25.15
N LYS A 80 7.33 -5.85 -24.89
CA LYS A 80 7.08 -7.30 -25.05
C LYS A 80 7.26 -7.75 -26.50
N ALA A 81 6.68 -7.04 -27.46
CA ALA A 81 6.81 -7.33 -28.89
C ALA A 81 8.26 -7.31 -29.38
N ARG A 82 9.13 -6.53 -28.72
CA ARG A 82 10.56 -6.43 -29.01
C ARG A 82 11.44 -7.36 -28.16
N LYS A 83 10.84 -8.27 -27.39
CA LYS A 83 11.54 -9.17 -26.45
C LYS A 83 12.44 -8.43 -25.46
N ARG A 84 12.01 -7.23 -25.07
CA ARG A 84 12.74 -6.30 -24.19
C ARG A 84 11.94 -5.98 -22.93
N PHE A 85 11.21 -6.98 -22.44
CA PHE A 85 10.48 -6.93 -21.19
C PHE A 85 11.07 -7.99 -20.24
N SER A 86 11.31 -7.62 -18.99
CA SER A 86 11.90 -8.49 -17.95
C SER A 86 11.11 -8.39 -16.65
N TYR A 87 11.21 -9.41 -15.80
CA TYR A 87 10.72 -9.38 -14.42
C TYR A 87 11.80 -8.91 -13.43
N TYR A 88 12.97 -8.50 -13.94
CA TYR A 88 14.08 -7.98 -13.15
C TYR A 88 14.36 -6.50 -13.49
N PRO A 89 14.68 -5.66 -12.49
CA PRO A 89 14.94 -4.25 -12.70
C PRO A 89 16.21 -4.01 -13.50
N ALA A 90 16.29 -2.85 -14.13
CA ALA A 90 17.48 -2.35 -14.79
C ALA A 90 17.58 -0.82 -14.66
N ILE A 91 18.80 -0.28 -14.62
CA ILE A 91 19.01 1.17 -14.54
C ILE A 91 18.48 1.85 -15.81
N GLY A 92 17.59 2.84 -15.64
CA GLY A 92 16.95 3.56 -16.74
C GLY A 92 15.75 2.83 -17.35
N ALA A 93 15.40 1.63 -16.90
CA ALA A 93 14.21 0.92 -17.35
C ALA A 93 12.92 1.65 -16.97
N GLN A 94 11.87 1.40 -17.75
CA GLN A 94 10.49 1.73 -17.34
C GLN A 94 9.96 0.57 -16.50
N VAL A 95 9.61 0.81 -15.23
CA VAL A 95 8.85 -0.15 -14.42
C VAL A 95 7.37 0.04 -14.70
N PHE A 96 6.61 -1.04 -14.87
CA PHE A 96 5.19 -1.02 -15.14
C PHE A 96 4.41 -1.66 -13.99
N PHE A 97 3.24 -1.11 -13.70
CA PHE A 97 2.38 -1.55 -12.60
C PHE A 97 0.96 -1.89 -13.05
N GLY A 98 0.27 -2.66 -12.22
CA GLY A 98 -1.10 -3.10 -12.40
C GLY A 98 -1.28 -4.25 -13.36
N SER A 99 -2.52 -4.67 -13.53
CA SER A 99 -2.87 -5.80 -14.38
C SER A 99 -2.34 -5.59 -15.80
N GLY A 100 -1.53 -6.53 -16.28
CA GLY A 100 -0.88 -6.45 -17.58
C GLY A 100 0.09 -5.27 -17.79
N GLY A 101 0.49 -4.55 -16.72
CA GLY A 101 1.36 -3.37 -16.80
C GLY A 101 0.66 -2.10 -17.30
N GLY A 102 -0.68 -2.08 -17.28
CA GLY A 102 -1.47 -1.01 -17.89
C GLY A 102 -1.77 0.18 -16.99
N SER A 103 -1.44 0.15 -15.70
CA SER A 103 -2.00 1.10 -14.72
C SER A 103 -1.08 2.27 -14.41
N HIS A 104 0.22 2.03 -14.24
CA HIS A 104 1.18 3.10 -13.91
C HIS A 104 2.59 2.75 -14.41
N VAL A 105 3.46 3.74 -14.49
CA VAL A 105 4.83 3.58 -14.95
C VAL A 105 5.80 4.49 -14.18
N GLY A 106 7.03 4.03 -13.99
CA GLY A 106 8.11 4.81 -13.38
C GLY A 106 9.45 4.56 -14.06
N ARG A 107 10.43 5.43 -13.78
CA ARG A 107 11.81 5.30 -14.28
C ARG A 107 12.72 4.76 -13.20
N VAL A 108 13.33 3.60 -13.39
CA VAL A 108 14.25 3.00 -12.40
C VAL A 108 15.56 3.76 -12.33
N TYR A 109 15.97 4.21 -11.14
CA TYR A 109 17.29 4.82 -10.90
C TYR A 109 18.16 4.03 -9.91
N LYS A 110 17.58 3.14 -9.11
CA LYS A 110 18.32 2.26 -8.20
C LYS A 110 17.55 0.96 -8.01
N TYR A 111 18.27 -0.13 -7.77
CA TYR A 111 17.68 -1.38 -7.31
C TYR A 111 18.66 -2.17 -6.45
N ASP A 112 18.11 -3.01 -5.58
CA ASP A 112 18.84 -4.05 -4.86
C ASP A 112 18.05 -5.37 -4.90
N ALA A 113 18.40 -6.35 -4.05
CA ALA A 113 17.73 -7.65 -4.00
C ALA A 113 16.22 -7.57 -3.66
N THR A 114 15.80 -6.52 -2.96
CA THR A 114 14.46 -6.40 -2.36
C THR A 114 13.65 -5.28 -2.99
N TYR A 115 14.28 -4.16 -3.31
CA TYR A 115 13.64 -2.93 -3.68
C TYR A 115 14.08 -2.41 -5.04
N VAL A 116 13.19 -1.65 -5.66
CA VAL A 116 13.47 -0.78 -6.79
C VAL A 116 13.08 0.64 -6.41
N TRP A 117 13.92 1.60 -6.80
CA TRP A 117 13.64 3.01 -6.64
C TRP A 117 13.46 3.68 -7.99
N THR A 118 12.43 4.50 -8.06
CA THR A 118 11.87 5.00 -9.31
C THR A 118 11.56 6.49 -9.25
N ILE A 119 11.59 7.14 -10.41
CA ILE A 119 11.07 8.50 -10.61
C ILE A 119 9.76 8.36 -11.38
N GLU A 120 8.66 8.72 -10.73
CA GLU A 120 7.29 8.49 -11.21
C GLU A 120 6.59 9.84 -11.38
N GLY A 121 6.06 10.10 -12.57
CA GLY A 121 5.20 11.25 -12.87
C GLY A 121 3.74 10.85 -12.81
N ASN A 122 2.84 11.82 -12.68
CA ASN A 122 1.42 11.60 -12.39
C ASN A 122 1.23 10.61 -11.23
N THR A 123 1.92 10.89 -10.13
CA THR A 123 1.76 10.17 -8.88
C THR A 123 1.72 11.18 -7.74
N ASN A 124 1.55 10.69 -6.53
CA ASN A 124 1.54 11.47 -5.29
C ASN A 124 2.29 10.65 -4.23
N ASP A 125 2.47 11.16 -3.01
CA ASP A 125 3.22 10.47 -1.95
C ASP A 125 2.74 9.04 -1.63
N SER A 126 1.45 8.73 -1.86
CA SER A 126 0.89 7.40 -1.65
C SER A 126 0.87 6.50 -2.89
N GLY A 127 1.12 7.05 -4.09
CA GLY A 127 1.10 6.29 -5.34
C GLY A 127 -0.29 6.12 -5.95
N SER A 128 -1.25 6.98 -5.58
CA SER A 128 -2.65 6.93 -6.06
C SER A 128 -2.79 7.34 -7.54
N ALA A 129 -3.91 6.94 -8.16
CA ALA A 129 -4.29 7.29 -9.53
C ALA A 129 -4.65 8.77 -9.72
N GLU A 130 -4.93 9.51 -8.64
CA GLU A 130 -5.01 10.98 -8.60
C GLU A 130 -3.61 11.56 -8.45
N GLY A 131 -2.75 11.25 -9.42
CA GLY A 131 -1.41 11.80 -9.46
C GLY A 131 -1.45 13.33 -9.45
N ASN A 132 -0.44 13.95 -8.86
CA ASN A 132 -0.41 15.40 -8.73
C ASN A 132 0.96 16.01 -9.06
N GLY A 133 1.93 15.16 -9.40
CA GLY A 133 3.30 15.60 -9.61
C GLY A 133 4.28 14.48 -9.91
N VAL A 134 5.55 14.83 -9.81
CA VAL A 134 6.68 13.90 -9.98
C VAL A 134 7.34 13.62 -8.63
N TYR A 135 7.57 12.34 -8.35
CA TYR A 135 8.05 11.86 -7.05
C TYR A 135 9.12 10.78 -7.20
N LEU A 136 9.98 10.70 -6.18
CA LEU A 136 10.78 9.50 -5.94
C LEU A 136 9.92 8.45 -5.22
N LYS A 137 10.05 7.20 -5.65
CA LYS A 137 9.37 6.07 -5.04
C LYS A 137 10.35 4.96 -4.71
N LYS A 138 10.04 4.24 -3.64
CA LYS A 138 10.67 2.98 -3.27
C LYS A 138 9.58 1.91 -3.30
N ARG A 139 9.76 0.89 -4.13
CA ARG A 139 8.79 -0.19 -4.36
C ARG A 139 9.46 -1.52 -4.06
N THR A 140 8.70 -2.48 -3.54
CA THR A 140 9.18 -3.86 -3.38
C THR A 140 9.21 -4.53 -4.75
N ARG A 141 10.31 -5.20 -5.10
CA ARG A 141 10.47 -5.87 -6.41
C ARG A 141 9.47 -7.01 -6.64
N LYS A 142 9.01 -7.63 -5.56
CA LYS A 142 8.07 -8.77 -5.55
C LYS A 142 6.63 -8.35 -5.24
N ASP A 143 6.33 -7.06 -5.29
CA ASP A 143 4.96 -6.56 -5.16
C ASP A 143 4.11 -7.11 -6.31
N SER A 144 2.93 -7.66 -6.02
CA SER A 144 2.02 -8.20 -7.03
C SER A 144 1.46 -7.13 -7.97
N TYR A 145 1.48 -5.87 -7.54
CA TYR A 145 1.13 -4.72 -8.37
C TYR A 145 2.28 -4.31 -9.30
N LEU A 146 3.53 -4.70 -9.02
CA LEU A 146 4.65 -4.47 -9.93
C LEU A 146 4.62 -5.54 -11.02
N HIS A 147 4.28 -5.15 -12.24
CA HIS A 147 4.10 -6.08 -13.36
C HIS A 147 5.43 -6.51 -13.99
N GLY A 148 6.37 -5.59 -14.15
CA GLY A 148 7.68 -5.87 -14.73
C GLY A 148 8.36 -4.62 -15.29
N TYR A 149 9.37 -4.83 -16.12
CA TYR A 149 10.31 -3.79 -16.56
C TYR A 149 10.52 -3.83 -18.07
N GLY A 150 10.22 -2.72 -18.75
CA GLY A 150 10.64 -2.49 -20.13
C GLY A 150 12.09 -2.01 -20.16
N LEU A 151 12.92 -2.66 -20.97
CA LEU A 151 14.36 -2.44 -21.05
C LEU A 151 14.71 -1.63 -22.31
N PRO A 152 14.98 -0.31 -22.22
CA PRO A 152 15.52 0.47 -23.32
C PRO A 152 16.85 -0.12 -23.86
N ALA A 153 17.00 -0.20 -25.18
CA ALA A 153 18.22 -0.67 -25.83
C ALA A 153 19.16 0.53 -26.03
N PHE A 154 19.60 1.12 -24.91
CA PHE A 154 20.52 2.23 -24.95
C PHE A 154 21.82 1.82 -25.67
N PRO A 155 22.51 2.74 -26.38
CA PRO A 155 23.76 2.44 -27.09
C PRO A 155 24.84 1.85 -26.19
N GLU A 156 24.91 2.31 -24.92
CA GLU A 156 25.86 1.77 -23.94
C GLU A 156 25.46 0.41 -23.33
N GLY A 157 24.34 -0.17 -23.76
CA GLY A 157 23.69 -1.30 -23.12
C GLY A 157 22.95 -0.91 -21.83
N ILE A 158 22.32 -1.89 -21.17
CA ILE A 158 21.54 -1.65 -19.95
C ILE A 158 22.03 -2.52 -18.79
N THR A 159 22.20 -1.91 -17.62
CA THR A 159 22.61 -2.63 -16.40
C THR A 159 21.40 -3.21 -15.69
N THR A 160 21.32 -4.54 -15.58
CA THR A 160 20.13 -5.27 -15.11
C THR A 160 20.45 -6.33 -14.06
N ALA A 161 19.47 -6.62 -13.21
CA ALA A 161 19.49 -7.75 -12.29
C ALA A 161 18.98 -9.06 -12.91
N ASP A 162 18.67 -9.10 -14.21
CA ASP A 162 18.18 -10.30 -14.89
C ASP A 162 19.30 -11.33 -15.13
N PRO A 163 19.33 -12.47 -14.41
CA PRO A 163 20.38 -13.46 -14.59
C PRO A 163 20.33 -14.11 -15.98
N ALA A 164 19.16 -14.15 -16.64
CA ALA A 164 19.01 -14.72 -17.99
C ALA A 164 19.63 -13.84 -19.09
N LEU A 165 20.02 -12.60 -18.75
CA LEU A 165 20.69 -11.67 -19.66
C LEU A 165 22.20 -11.56 -19.41
N LYS A 166 22.73 -12.29 -18.41
CA LYS A 166 24.18 -12.32 -18.13
C LYS A 166 24.96 -12.83 -19.35
N GLY A 167 25.96 -12.05 -19.77
CA GLY A 167 26.82 -12.38 -20.91
C GLY A 167 26.22 -12.12 -22.29
N LYS A 168 24.97 -11.62 -22.37
CA LYS A 168 24.35 -11.25 -23.65
C LYS A 168 24.76 -9.84 -24.07
N SER A 169 25.04 -9.66 -25.35
CA SER A 169 25.39 -8.35 -25.92
C SER A 169 24.32 -7.30 -25.60
N GLY A 170 24.74 -6.10 -25.22
CA GLY A 170 23.87 -5.00 -24.81
C GLY A 170 23.34 -5.07 -23.37
N TYR A 171 23.72 -6.08 -22.58
CA TYR A 171 23.30 -6.24 -21.18
C TYR A 171 24.48 -6.37 -20.22
N HIS A 172 24.44 -5.62 -19.12
CA HIS A 172 25.43 -5.67 -18.05
C HIS A 172 24.78 -6.22 -16.79
N TYR A 173 25.08 -7.47 -16.42
CA TYR A 173 24.48 -8.08 -15.23
C TYR A 173 25.09 -7.49 -13.94
N LYS A 174 24.23 -6.96 -13.06
CA LYS A 174 24.58 -6.60 -11.68
C LYS A 174 23.40 -6.87 -10.74
N ALA A 175 23.66 -7.55 -9.63
CA ALA A 175 22.65 -7.86 -8.61
C ALA A 175 22.07 -6.59 -7.94
N THR A 176 22.89 -5.53 -7.82
CA THR A 176 22.50 -4.22 -7.33
C THR A 176 23.10 -3.14 -8.24
N ALA A 177 22.42 -2.01 -8.39
CA ALA A 177 22.95 -0.85 -9.10
C ALA A 177 22.25 0.43 -8.65
N SER A 178 22.92 1.56 -8.81
CA SER A 178 22.39 2.90 -8.54
C SER A 178 22.95 3.89 -9.54
N ALA A 179 22.11 4.83 -9.98
CA ALA A 179 22.51 6.05 -10.67
C ALA A 179 22.20 7.27 -9.77
N PRO A 180 22.99 8.35 -9.86
CA PRO A 180 22.73 9.56 -9.09
C PRO A 180 21.42 10.22 -9.54
N VAL A 181 20.71 10.82 -8.58
CA VAL A 181 19.53 11.66 -8.80
C VAL A 181 19.82 13.04 -8.21
N SER A 182 19.44 14.11 -8.90
CA SER A 182 19.59 15.48 -8.39
C SER A 182 18.56 15.71 -7.30
N SER A 183 18.94 15.63 -6.02
CA SER A 183 18.06 15.98 -4.91
C SER A 183 17.97 17.49 -4.76
N GLY A 184 16.82 18.09 -5.10
CA GLY A 184 16.42 19.34 -4.47
C GLY A 184 16.37 19.13 -2.96
N SER A 185 16.97 20.05 -2.20
CA SER A 185 17.23 19.96 -0.76
C SER A 185 16.05 19.37 0.03
N GLY A 186 16.32 18.33 0.83
CA GLY A 186 15.33 17.62 1.62
C GLY A 186 15.89 16.45 2.42
N GLY A 187 17.01 16.69 3.12
CA GLY A 187 17.41 15.97 4.34
C GLY A 187 17.60 14.45 4.28
N SER A 188 18.85 14.02 4.11
CA SER A 188 19.32 12.75 4.68
C SER A 188 19.14 12.74 6.20
N SER A 189 18.70 11.63 6.77
CA SER A 189 19.19 11.18 8.08
C SER A 189 19.09 9.67 8.20
N SER A 190 20.24 9.07 8.49
CA SER A 190 20.49 7.67 8.83
C SER A 190 20.30 7.40 10.33
N GLY A 191 19.84 6.19 10.67
CA GLY A 191 20.28 5.38 11.82
C GLY A 191 19.85 5.77 13.24
N GLY A 192 19.25 4.81 13.97
CA GLY A 192 19.14 4.83 15.45
C GLY A 192 17.87 4.15 15.97
N ALA A 193 18.03 3.05 16.72
CA ALA A 193 16.95 2.30 17.37
C ALA A 193 16.64 2.82 18.79
N SER A 194 15.35 2.89 19.16
CA SER A 194 14.75 2.63 20.49
C SER A 194 13.47 3.47 20.74
N GLY A 195 12.32 2.79 20.96
CA GLY A 195 11.24 3.21 21.87
C GLY A 195 10.26 4.34 21.48
N GLY A 196 9.12 3.99 20.85
CA GLY A 196 7.83 4.67 21.07
C GLY A 196 7.27 5.61 19.97
N SER A 197 6.08 5.25 19.46
CA SER A 197 5.11 6.08 18.70
C SER A 197 5.39 6.40 17.22
N GLY A 198 5.38 5.36 16.38
CA GLY A 198 5.01 5.52 14.96
C GLY A 198 3.48 5.55 14.82
N VAL A 199 2.96 6.45 13.97
CA VAL A 199 1.54 6.46 13.57
C VAL A 199 1.16 5.08 13.03
N ALA A 200 0.04 4.51 13.48
CA ALA A 200 -0.36 3.17 13.06
C ALA A 200 -0.58 3.10 11.54
N ARG A 201 0.16 2.20 10.87
CA ARG A 201 0.11 2.00 9.41
C ARG A 201 -0.34 0.60 9.02
N TYR A 202 -1.45 0.17 9.61
CA TYR A 202 -2.11 -1.09 9.28
C TYR A 202 -3.59 -0.86 9.01
N THR A 203 -4.26 -1.85 8.43
CA THR A 203 -5.69 -1.78 8.09
C THR A 203 -6.49 -2.86 8.80
N VAL A 204 -7.77 -2.59 9.00
CA VAL A 204 -8.77 -3.54 9.50
C VAL A 204 -9.97 -3.55 8.57
N THR A 205 -10.75 -4.62 8.59
CA THR A 205 -12.03 -4.68 7.86
C THR A 205 -13.17 -4.72 8.86
N ILE A 206 -14.10 -3.75 8.78
CA ILE A 206 -15.31 -3.67 9.59
C ILE A 206 -16.48 -3.54 8.63
N ASP A 207 -17.49 -4.39 8.77
CA ASP A 207 -18.67 -4.40 7.89
C ASP A 207 -18.31 -4.47 6.39
N GLY A 208 -17.32 -5.29 6.04
CA GLY A 208 -16.83 -5.46 4.66
C GLY A 208 -16.06 -4.27 4.10
N LYS A 209 -15.80 -3.24 4.91
CA LYS A 209 -15.11 -2.02 4.51
C LYS A 209 -13.78 -1.91 5.22
N LYS A 210 -12.73 -1.57 4.46
CA LYS A 210 -11.38 -1.42 4.98
C LYS A 210 -11.24 -0.06 5.67
N TYR A 211 -10.63 -0.01 6.84
CA TYR A 211 -10.29 1.21 7.59
C TYR A 211 -8.84 1.14 8.08
N GLY A 212 -8.24 2.28 8.45
CA GLY A 212 -6.81 2.37 8.77
C GLY A 212 -5.95 2.73 7.55
N TYR A 213 -4.66 2.97 7.77
CA TYR A 213 -3.77 3.61 6.79
C TYR A 213 -3.78 2.94 5.42
N GLY A 214 -4.07 3.73 4.37
CA GLY A 214 -4.19 3.24 3.00
C GLY A 214 -5.55 2.63 2.66
N ALA A 215 -6.50 2.57 3.59
CA ALA A 215 -7.90 2.33 3.25
C ALA A 215 -8.42 3.45 2.35
N ASN A 216 -9.22 3.09 1.35
CA ASN A 216 -9.81 4.03 0.41
C ASN A 216 -11.30 3.75 0.24
N GLY A 217 -12.12 4.80 0.18
CA GLY A 217 -13.52 4.74 -0.22
C GLY A 217 -14.39 5.78 0.48
N ALA A 218 -15.65 5.88 0.05
CA ALA A 218 -16.62 6.85 0.60
C ALA A 218 -16.82 6.71 2.12
N HIS A 219 -16.65 5.50 2.66
CA HIS A 219 -16.70 5.25 4.11
C HIS A 219 -15.55 5.89 4.87
N VAL A 220 -14.38 6.05 4.25
CA VAL A 220 -13.24 6.77 4.85
C VAL A 220 -13.55 8.27 4.92
N THR A 221 -14.07 8.85 3.83
CA THR A 221 -14.55 10.25 3.85
C THR A 221 -15.63 10.46 4.91
N THR A 222 -16.53 9.49 5.05
CA THR A 222 -17.60 9.53 6.06
C THR A 222 -17.01 9.58 7.47
N VAL A 223 -15.99 8.76 7.75
CA VAL A 223 -15.26 8.77 9.02
C VAL A 223 -14.56 10.10 9.25
N GLY A 224 -13.80 10.59 8.27
CA GLY A 224 -13.07 11.83 8.41
C GLY A 224 -13.99 13.05 8.62
N LYS A 225 -15.13 13.11 7.91
CA LYS A 225 -16.17 14.14 8.13
C LYS A 225 -16.77 14.03 9.53
N ALA A 226 -17.03 12.82 10.01
CA ALA A 226 -17.55 12.60 11.36
C ALA A 226 -16.53 12.99 12.46
N LEU A 227 -15.24 12.79 12.22
CA LEU A 227 -14.16 13.27 13.10
C LEU A 227 -14.16 14.79 13.19
N VAL A 228 -14.17 15.49 12.05
CA VAL A 228 -14.25 16.97 12.03
C VAL A 228 -15.50 17.47 12.74
N ALA A 229 -16.67 16.89 12.47
CA ALA A 229 -17.93 17.28 13.09
C ALA A 229 -17.94 17.11 14.62
N ARG A 230 -17.12 16.19 15.16
CA ARG A 230 -16.94 15.97 16.61
C ARG A 230 -15.73 16.69 17.20
N GLY A 231 -15.08 17.57 16.44
CA GLY A 231 -13.93 18.37 16.90
C GLY A 231 -12.56 17.69 16.77
N PHE A 232 -12.48 16.51 16.16
CA PHE A 232 -11.24 15.74 15.97
C PHE A 232 -10.63 15.95 14.59
N GLY A 233 -10.60 17.20 14.10
CA GLY A 233 -10.13 17.52 12.75
C GLY A 233 -8.70 18.09 12.65
N LYS A 234 -8.04 18.38 13.78
CA LYS A 234 -6.85 19.25 13.84
C LYS A 234 -5.65 18.81 12.98
N HIS A 235 -5.54 17.52 12.67
CA HIS A 235 -4.45 17.00 11.84
C HIS A 235 -4.76 17.09 10.33
N TYR A 236 -5.98 17.46 9.95
CA TYR A 236 -6.32 17.76 8.56
C TYR A 236 -5.91 19.18 8.20
N LYS A 237 -5.10 19.32 7.15
CA LYS A 237 -4.72 20.64 6.58
C LYS A 237 -5.74 21.16 5.57
N GLU A 238 -6.33 20.25 4.80
CA GLU A 238 -7.30 20.56 3.73
C GLU A 238 -8.70 19.96 4.00
N GLY A 239 -8.83 19.14 5.05
CA GLY A 239 -10.04 18.41 5.40
C GLY A 239 -9.97 16.91 5.07
N PRO A 240 -10.99 16.14 5.48
CA PRO A 240 -11.03 14.68 5.33
C PRO A 240 -11.37 14.25 3.89
N GLY A 241 -10.61 13.29 3.37
CA GLY A 241 -10.76 12.73 2.03
C GLY A 241 -11.14 11.25 2.03
N PRO A 242 -11.31 10.61 0.86
CA PRO A 242 -11.61 9.19 0.74
C PRO A 242 -10.41 8.28 1.02
N ASN A 243 -9.21 8.83 1.20
CA ASN A 243 -7.99 8.09 1.51
C ASN A 243 -7.66 8.23 2.98
N TRP A 244 -7.44 7.11 3.67
CA TRP A 244 -7.03 7.11 5.06
C TRP A 244 -5.54 7.38 5.14
N THR A 245 -5.19 8.54 5.70
CA THR A 245 -3.82 9.04 5.82
C THR A 245 -3.34 9.04 7.27
N ASP A 246 -2.11 9.47 7.50
CA ASP A 246 -1.61 9.73 8.84
C ASP A 246 -2.45 10.79 9.58
N ALA A 247 -3.10 11.72 8.87
CA ALA A 247 -4.00 12.69 9.48
C ALA A 247 -5.25 12.00 10.04
N ASP A 248 -5.86 11.09 9.27
CA ASP A 248 -7.00 10.29 9.72
C ASP A 248 -6.61 9.41 10.90
N THR A 249 -5.45 8.74 10.85
CA THR A 249 -4.95 7.94 11.98
C THR A 249 -4.73 8.79 13.23
N LYS A 250 -4.10 9.97 13.11
CA LYS A 250 -3.85 10.85 14.27
C LYS A 250 -5.15 11.44 14.83
N ASN A 251 -6.06 11.88 13.96
CA ASN A 251 -7.37 12.41 14.34
C ASN A 251 -8.24 11.32 15.00
N TYR A 252 -8.22 10.10 14.47
CA TYR A 252 -8.95 8.98 15.04
C TYR A 252 -8.34 8.50 16.36
N ALA A 253 -7.01 8.55 16.51
CA ALA A 253 -6.33 8.25 17.77
C ALA A 253 -6.74 9.24 18.87
N ASP A 254 -6.81 10.53 18.53
CA ASP A 254 -7.25 11.57 19.47
C ASP A 254 -8.75 11.40 19.83
N TYR A 255 -9.58 10.98 18.87
CA TYR A 255 -10.97 10.59 19.14
C TYR A 255 -11.07 9.38 20.09
N GLN A 256 -10.28 8.32 19.86
CA GLN A 256 -10.25 7.15 20.75
C GLN A 256 -9.86 7.54 22.19
N LYS A 257 -8.85 8.39 22.38
CA LYS A 257 -8.45 8.89 23.71
C LYS A 257 -9.60 9.63 24.40
N SER A 258 -10.39 10.41 23.66
CA SER A 258 -11.54 11.13 24.21
C SER A 258 -12.64 10.21 24.75
N LEU A 259 -12.72 8.96 24.25
CA LEU A 259 -13.63 7.93 24.72
C LEU A 259 -13.07 7.11 25.90
N GLY A 260 -11.87 7.44 26.41
CA GLY A 260 -11.21 6.78 27.53
C GLY A 260 -10.25 5.64 27.16
N TYR A 261 -10.01 5.39 25.86
CA TYR A 261 -9.08 4.34 25.38
C TYR A 261 -7.62 4.77 25.64
N LYS A 262 -6.73 3.80 25.93
CA LYS A 262 -5.32 4.05 26.27
C LYS A 262 -4.40 3.08 25.53
N GLY A 263 -3.12 3.46 25.36
CA GLY A 263 -2.11 2.59 24.75
C GLY A 263 -2.47 2.16 23.32
N ALA A 264 -2.29 0.87 23.01
CA ALA A 264 -2.59 0.30 21.70
C ALA A 264 -4.08 0.38 21.31
N ASP A 265 -4.99 0.56 22.28
CA ASP A 265 -6.42 0.70 22.02
C ASP A 265 -6.80 2.10 21.50
N ALA A 266 -5.86 3.05 21.52
CA ALA A 266 -5.98 4.41 20.98
C ALA A 266 -4.94 4.71 19.89
N ASP A 267 -4.70 3.73 19.01
CA ASP A 267 -3.65 3.74 17.98
C ASP A 267 -4.04 4.47 16.68
N GLY A 268 -5.29 4.87 16.53
CA GLY A 268 -5.79 5.57 15.36
C GLY A 268 -6.34 4.68 14.25
N VAL A 269 -6.47 3.37 14.47
CA VAL A 269 -7.16 2.48 13.54
C VAL A 269 -8.56 2.13 14.10
N PRO A 270 -9.65 2.21 13.31
CA PRO A 270 -11.00 2.00 13.82
C PRO A 270 -11.24 0.64 14.46
N GLY A 271 -11.94 0.65 15.60
CA GLY A 271 -12.65 -0.50 16.13
C GLY A 271 -14.14 -0.41 15.80
N SER A 272 -14.84 -1.53 15.76
CA SER A 272 -16.29 -1.56 15.46
C SER A 272 -17.10 -0.67 16.42
N SER A 273 -16.80 -0.72 17.72
CA SER A 273 -17.48 0.08 18.75
C SER A 273 -17.17 1.57 18.67
N SER A 274 -15.89 1.96 18.47
CA SER A 274 -15.51 3.37 18.32
C SER A 274 -16.02 3.96 17.00
N LEU A 275 -16.02 3.17 15.92
CA LEU A 275 -16.54 3.58 14.62
C LEU A 275 -18.06 3.79 14.65
N ALA A 276 -18.80 2.91 15.32
CA ALA A 276 -20.25 3.06 15.49
C ALA A 276 -20.59 4.32 16.30
N LYS A 277 -19.89 4.56 17.42
CA LYS A 277 -20.03 5.79 18.22
C LYS A 277 -19.71 7.05 17.41
N LEU A 278 -18.68 6.99 16.56
CA LEU A 278 -18.25 8.10 15.69
C LEU A 278 -19.28 8.43 14.62
N LEU A 279 -19.88 7.43 13.99
CA LEU A 279 -20.79 7.67 12.86
C LEU A 279 -22.22 7.98 13.27
N GLY A 280 -22.52 8.07 14.58
CA GLY A 280 -23.85 8.43 15.07
C GLY A 280 -24.95 7.44 14.68
N LYS A 281 -24.57 6.25 14.21
CA LYS A 281 -25.52 5.14 14.06
C LYS A 281 -25.88 4.69 15.47
N ALA A 282 -27.13 4.94 15.87
CA ALA A 282 -27.76 4.17 16.92
C ALA A 282 -27.44 2.68 16.65
N SER A 283 -27.02 1.96 17.68
CA SER A 283 -26.68 0.55 17.61
C SER A 283 -27.77 -0.23 16.85
N GLY A 284 -27.48 -0.68 15.62
CA GLY A 284 -28.38 -1.57 14.87
C GLY A 284 -28.03 -1.77 13.39
N GLY A 285 -27.58 -2.98 13.03
CA GLY A 285 -27.74 -3.54 11.66
C GLY A 285 -26.48 -3.90 10.86
N SER A 286 -25.92 -5.07 11.16
CA SER A 286 -24.77 -5.81 10.58
C SER A 286 -24.63 -5.86 9.04
N ALA A 287 -23.47 -5.48 8.49
CA ALA A 287 -22.91 -6.18 7.33
C ALA A 287 -21.94 -7.22 7.89
N THR A 288 -22.41 -8.46 8.04
CA THR A 288 -21.75 -9.44 8.91
C THR A 288 -20.35 -9.77 8.40
N VAL A 289 -19.31 -9.35 9.13
CA VAL A 289 -17.91 -9.70 8.88
C VAL A 289 -17.82 -11.21 8.81
N THR A 290 -17.22 -11.78 7.76
CA THR A 290 -17.11 -13.23 7.58
C THR A 290 -15.68 -13.69 7.89
N VAL A 291 -15.54 -14.65 8.80
CA VAL A 291 -14.28 -15.31 9.17
C VAL A 291 -14.22 -16.68 8.49
N ASP A 292 -13.13 -16.95 7.76
CA ASP A 292 -12.88 -18.24 7.12
C ASP A 292 -12.22 -19.18 8.14
N LEU A 293 -12.90 -20.30 8.42
CA LEU A 293 -12.49 -21.27 9.44
C LEU A 293 -11.15 -21.93 9.06
N SER A 294 -10.94 -22.24 7.78
CA SER A 294 -9.72 -22.90 7.31
C SER A 294 -8.50 -22.03 7.56
N ASP A 295 -8.57 -20.76 7.20
CA ASP A 295 -7.45 -19.82 7.38
C ASP A 295 -7.20 -19.48 8.85
N LEU A 296 -8.27 -19.41 9.67
CA LEU A 296 -8.13 -19.23 11.11
C LEU A 296 -7.46 -20.43 11.79
N VAL A 297 -7.81 -21.66 11.39
CA VAL A 297 -7.19 -22.88 11.92
C VAL A 297 -5.72 -22.97 11.52
N LYS A 298 -5.37 -22.61 10.28
CA LYS A 298 -3.96 -22.51 9.84
C LYS A 298 -3.19 -21.55 10.74
N ALA A 299 -3.74 -20.35 10.98
CA ALA A 299 -3.13 -19.35 11.85
C ALA A 299 -2.97 -19.85 13.29
N ALA A 300 -4.00 -20.46 13.88
CA ALA A 300 -3.96 -20.99 15.25
C ALA A 300 -2.91 -22.10 15.43
N ARG A 301 -2.60 -22.86 14.37
CA ARG A 301 -1.57 -23.91 14.39
C ARG A 301 -0.16 -23.37 14.14
N SER A 302 0.01 -22.38 13.27
CA SER A 302 1.34 -21.87 12.87
C SER A 302 1.90 -20.78 13.78
N ASN A 303 1.03 -19.88 14.26
CA ASN A 303 1.43 -18.65 14.93
C ASN A 303 2.08 -18.88 16.30
N PRO A 304 1.64 -19.84 17.16
CA PRO A 304 2.26 -20.06 18.46
C PRO A 304 3.78 -20.34 18.40
N SER A 305 4.26 -20.97 17.33
CA SER A 305 5.69 -21.22 17.08
C SER A 305 6.43 -20.03 16.45
N ALA A 306 5.72 -19.00 16.00
CA ALA A 306 6.25 -17.87 15.22
C ALA A 306 6.23 -16.54 16.00
N LYS A 307 6.79 -16.53 17.23
CA LYS A 307 6.87 -15.34 18.08
C LYS A 307 7.51 -14.16 17.31
N GLY A 308 6.81 -13.03 17.25
CA GLY A 308 7.32 -11.78 16.65
C GLY A 308 7.13 -11.64 15.13
N GLN A 309 6.44 -12.56 14.46
CA GLN A 309 6.11 -12.45 13.03
C GLN A 309 4.75 -11.76 12.80
N PRO A 310 4.60 -10.93 11.75
CA PRO A 310 3.36 -10.17 11.53
C PRO A 310 2.17 -11.04 11.09
N VAL A 311 0.97 -10.52 11.35
CA VAL A 311 -0.38 -11.06 11.07
C VAL A 311 -0.44 -11.92 9.82
N THR A 312 -0.70 -13.22 10.00
CA THR A 312 -0.81 -14.21 8.93
C THR A 312 -2.20 -14.22 8.27
N TYR A 313 -3.25 -13.85 9.02
CA TYR A 313 -4.63 -13.79 8.54
C TYR A 313 -5.45 -12.72 9.30
N SER A 314 -6.11 -11.81 8.57
CA SER A 314 -6.84 -10.68 9.20
C SER A 314 -8.06 -11.09 10.03
N GLY A 315 -8.62 -12.28 9.82
CA GLY A 315 -9.74 -12.79 10.62
C GLY A 315 -9.35 -13.12 12.06
N VAL A 316 -8.05 -13.26 12.36
CA VAL A 316 -7.54 -13.47 13.73
C VAL A 316 -7.95 -12.32 14.65
N LYS A 317 -7.76 -11.07 14.21
CA LYS A 317 -8.09 -9.88 15.03
C LYS A 317 -9.60 -9.74 15.30
N VAL A 318 -10.45 -10.34 14.46
CA VAL A 318 -11.91 -10.40 14.69
C VAL A 318 -12.22 -11.34 15.86
N VAL A 319 -11.55 -12.49 15.89
CA VAL A 319 -11.73 -13.51 16.94
C VAL A 319 -11.09 -13.05 18.27
N GLU A 320 -9.93 -12.42 18.25
CA GLU A 320 -9.29 -11.86 19.44
C GLU A 320 -10.15 -10.79 20.12
N LYS A 321 -10.78 -9.90 19.34
CA LYS A 321 -11.74 -8.93 19.88
C LYS A 321 -12.94 -9.60 20.53
N ALA A 322 -13.43 -10.70 19.96
CA ALA A 322 -14.53 -11.46 20.54
C ALA A 322 -14.10 -12.14 21.85
N LEU A 323 -12.91 -12.74 21.90
CA LEU A 323 -12.34 -13.32 23.13
C LEU A 323 -12.08 -12.27 24.20
N GLN A 324 -11.64 -11.07 23.82
CA GLN A 324 -11.50 -9.94 24.73
C GLN A 324 -12.86 -9.53 25.30
N ALA A 325 -13.91 -9.49 24.46
CA ALA A 325 -15.27 -9.18 24.90
C ALA A 325 -15.88 -10.28 25.80
N GLU A 326 -15.43 -11.53 25.69
CA GLU A 326 -15.72 -12.59 26.66
C GLU A 326 -14.93 -12.46 27.98
N GLY A 327 -14.02 -11.48 28.09
CA GLY A 327 -13.12 -11.31 29.23
C GLY A 327 -12.00 -12.35 29.28
N LEU A 328 -11.76 -13.07 28.18
CA LEU A 328 -10.83 -14.20 28.12
C LEU A 328 -9.46 -13.83 27.55
N LEU A 329 -9.34 -12.66 26.91
CA LEU A 329 -8.10 -12.18 26.30
C LEU A 329 -7.86 -10.72 26.69
N SER A 330 -6.65 -10.39 27.15
CA SER A 330 -6.26 -8.99 27.36
C SER A 330 -6.14 -8.25 26.03
N GLY A 331 -6.51 -6.96 26.01
CA GLY A 331 -6.39 -6.09 24.83
C GLY A 331 -4.98 -6.04 24.24
N THR A 332 -3.95 -6.25 25.06
CA THR A 332 -2.55 -6.33 24.61
C THR A 332 -2.29 -7.45 23.60
N TYR A 333 -3.13 -8.49 23.60
CA TYR A 333 -3.01 -9.64 22.69
C TYR A 333 -4.05 -9.60 21.55
N VAL A 334 -4.64 -8.44 21.27
CA VAL A 334 -5.51 -8.21 20.10
C VAL A 334 -4.69 -7.61 18.95
N ASP A 335 -3.62 -8.31 18.60
CA ASP A 335 -2.59 -7.87 17.66
C ASP A 335 -2.75 -8.48 16.25
N GLY A 336 -3.72 -9.39 16.07
CA GLY A 336 -3.93 -10.13 14.83
C GLY A 336 -3.02 -11.36 14.71
N HIS A 337 -2.31 -11.74 15.77
CA HIS A 337 -1.46 -12.90 15.82
C HIS A 337 -2.02 -13.93 16.80
N PHE A 338 -2.54 -15.04 16.26
CA PHE A 338 -3.11 -16.16 17.03
C PHE A 338 -2.02 -16.96 17.79
N GLY A 339 -1.31 -16.30 18.69
CA GLY A 339 -0.20 -16.85 19.45
C GLY A 339 -0.67 -17.70 20.62
N THR A 340 0.28 -18.14 21.46
CA THR A 340 0.01 -19.02 22.61
C THR A 340 -1.04 -18.46 23.56
N THR A 341 -1.07 -17.13 23.77
CA THR A 341 -2.06 -16.48 24.63
C THR A 341 -3.47 -16.52 24.03
N THR A 342 -3.58 -16.30 22.71
CA THR A 342 -4.86 -16.39 21.98
C THR A 342 -5.37 -17.83 21.93
N VAL A 343 -4.48 -18.82 21.78
CA VAL A 343 -4.82 -20.25 21.93
C VAL A 343 -5.37 -20.55 23.32
N ALA A 344 -4.70 -20.10 24.38
CA ALA A 344 -5.17 -20.32 25.75
C ALA A 344 -6.54 -19.66 26.02
N ALA A 345 -6.75 -18.45 25.50
CA ALA A 345 -8.03 -17.74 25.62
C ALA A 345 -9.16 -18.46 24.85
N TYR A 346 -8.89 -18.96 23.65
CA TYR A 346 -9.87 -19.72 22.89
C TYR A 346 -10.18 -21.08 23.56
N ALA A 347 -9.20 -21.73 24.17
CA ALA A 347 -9.40 -22.94 24.97
C ALA A 347 -10.31 -22.68 26.18
N ALA A 348 -10.11 -21.54 26.86
CA ALA A 348 -10.99 -21.11 27.95
C ALA A 348 -12.41 -20.82 27.44
N TYR A 349 -12.56 -20.23 26.25
CA TYR A 349 -13.86 -20.03 25.63
C TYR A 349 -14.57 -21.36 25.31
N GLN A 350 -13.84 -22.34 24.77
CA GLN A 350 -14.38 -23.69 24.55
C GLN A 350 -14.84 -24.33 25.87
N ARG A 351 -14.08 -24.19 26.96
CA ARG A 351 -14.51 -24.66 28.28
C ARG A 351 -15.79 -23.97 28.77
N ASN A 352 -15.94 -22.67 28.55
CA ASN A 352 -17.18 -21.94 28.86
C ASN A 352 -18.38 -22.42 28.04
N LEU A 353 -18.15 -23.05 26.88
CA LEU A 353 -19.19 -23.71 26.09
C LEU A 353 -19.45 -25.18 26.48
N GLY A 354 -18.77 -25.69 27.51
CA GLY A 354 -18.91 -27.06 28.04
C GLY A 354 -17.95 -28.09 27.42
N TYR A 355 -17.03 -27.69 26.55
CA TYR A 355 -16.03 -28.61 25.98
C TYR A 355 -14.99 -28.98 27.04
N GLN A 356 -14.48 -30.22 26.99
CA GLN A 356 -13.53 -30.75 27.97
C GLN A 356 -12.38 -31.50 27.28
N GLY A 357 -11.28 -31.69 28.02
CA GLY A 357 -10.11 -32.42 27.53
C GLY A 357 -9.60 -31.90 26.19
N LYS A 358 -9.37 -32.81 25.24
CA LYS A 358 -8.86 -32.51 23.89
C LYS A 358 -9.81 -31.65 23.05
N ASP A 359 -11.09 -31.55 23.41
CA ASP A 359 -12.07 -30.79 22.64
C ASP A 359 -12.09 -29.29 23.02
N ALA A 360 -11.30 -28.91 24.04
CA ALA A 360 -11.01 -27.53 24.44
C ALA A 360 -9.51 -27.20 24.29
N ASP A 361 -8.95 -27.52 23.12
CA ASP A 361 -7.54 -27.40 22.77
C ASP A 361 -7.09 -25.98 22.35
N GLY A 362 -8.03 -25.05 22.21
CA GLY A 362 -7.77 -23.69 21.76
C GLY A 362 -7.67 -23.52 20.26
N ILE A 363 -7.93 -24.58 19.48
CA ILE A 363 -8.04 -24.50 18.02
C ILE A 363 -9.51 -24.26 17.65
N PRO A 364 -9.81 -23.20 16.85
CA PRO A 364 -11.18 -22.93 16.46
C PRO A 364 -11.83 -24.07 15.67
N GLY A 365 -12.94 -24.59 16.20
CA GLY A 365 -13.82 -25.53 15.51
C GLY A 365 -15.06 -24.81 14.94
N SER A 366 -15.71 -25.39 13.94
CA SER A 366 -16.88 -24.76 13.29
C SER A 366 -17.99 -24.40 14.28
N ALA A 367 -18.31 -25.31 15.21
CA ALA A 367 -19.38 -25.10 16.19
C ALA A 367 -19.03 -24.02 17.23
N SER A 368 -17.82 -24.05 17.82
CA SER A 368 -17.39 -23.05 18.79
C SER A 368 -17.23 -21.67 18.13
N LEU A 369 -16.68 -21.61 16.92
CA LEU A 369 -16.48 -20.34 16.20
C LEU A 369 -17.80 -19.73 15.74
N LYS A 370 -18.78 -20.54 15.31
CA LYS A 370 -20.13 -20.05 14.99
C LYS A 370 -20.87 -19.53 16.21
N LYS A 371 -20.72 -20.17 17.37
CA LYS A 371 -21.30 -19.66 18.64
C LYS A 371 -20.67 -18.32 19.03
N LEU A 372 -19.35 -18.19 18.89
CA LEU A 372 -18.64 -16.94 19.14
C LEU A 372 -19.08 -15.87 18.13
N GLY A 373 -19.18 -16.23 16.86
CA GLY A 373 -19.64 -15.35 15.78
C GLY A 373 -21.07 -14.87 15.96
N ALA A 374 -21.99 -15.76 16.36
CA ALA A 374 -23.37 -15.40 16.64
C ALA A 374 -23.48 -14.40 17.81
N LYS A 375 -22.66 -14.57 18.84
CA LYS A 375 -22.63 -13.67 20.00
C LYS A 375 -21.97 -12.32 19.71
N HIS A 376 -20.95 -12.30 18.85
CA HIS A 376 -20.11 -11.11 18.60
C HIS A 376 -20.26 -10.50 17.20
N GLY A 377 -21.25 -10.94 16.42
CA GLY A 377 -21.66 -10.29 15.18
C GLY A 377 -20.80 -10.58 13.95
N PHE A 378 -20.22 -11.78 13.84
CA PHE A 378 -19.49 -12.24 12.64
C PHE A 378 -20.00 -13.60 12.11
N LYS A 379 -19.99 -13.78 10.79
CA LYS A 379 -20.31 -15.04 10.08
C LYS A 379 -19.08 -15.92 9.99
N VAL A 380 -19.29 -17.23 9.88
CA VAL A 380 -18.21 -18.20 9.66
C VAL A 380 -18.41 -18.87 8.30
N ARG A 381 -17.37 -18.84 7.46
CA ARG A 381 -17.29 -19.61 6.22
C ARG A 381 -16.38 -20.83 6.45
N GLY A 382 -16.78 -21.97 5.92
CA GLY A 382 -16.04 -23.24 6.04
C GLY A 382 -14.90 -23.35 5.04
#